data_AF-A0A2V7FML4-F1
#
_entry.id   AF-A0A2V7FML4-F1
#
_cell.length_a   1.000
_cell.length_b   1.000
_cell.length_c   1.000
_cell.angle_alpha   90.00
_cell.angle_beta   90.00
_cell.angle_gamma   90.00
#
_symmetry.space_group_name_H-M   'P 1'
#
loop_
_entity.id
_entity.type
_entity.pdbx_description
1 polymer ?
#
loop_
_entity_poly.entity_id
_entity_poly.type
_entity_poly.pdbx_seq_one_letter_code
_entity_poly.pdbx_strand_id
1 'polypeptide(L)'
;SGTPALVSGPVSTHQGAPCWAVVTADGRLGFTGNGAGSVSAFAIAPDGAISLVDANGGTALIGAGINDIALSHNSRYLYVLQTGGAQAIHAFRVAADGHLTPLGPIAGLPAGTRGLAAR
;
A
#
# COMPACT_ATOMS: atom_id res chain seq x y z
N SER A 1 29.07 -7.11 9.06
CA SER A 1 27.99 -6.67 9.98
C SER A 1 27.33 -5.46 9.35
N GLY A 2 26.01 -5.45 9.22
CA GLY A 2 25.25 -4.30 8.70
C GLY A 2 24.45 -3.70 9.84
N THR A 3 24.92 -2.61 10.42
CA THR A 3 24.11 -1.81 11.36
C THR A 3 23.15 -0.96 10.54
N PRO A 4 21.82 -1.15 10.69
CA PRO A 4 20.86 -0.26 10.04
C PRO A 4 21.06 1.17 10.55
N ALA A 5 21.11 2.13 9.64
CA ALA A 5 21.19 3.55 9.95
C ALA A 5 19.90 4.23 9.47
N LEU A 6 19.38 5.15 10.28
CA LEU A 6 18.21 5.95 9.92
C LEU A 6 18.62 6.98 8.86
N VAL A 7 17.94 6.97 7.71
CA VAL A 7 18.12 8.00 6.67
C VAL A 7 17.31 9.25 7.00
N SER A 8 16.04 9.08 7.36
CA SER A 8 15.12 10.18 7.69
C SER A 8 14.15 9.78 8.81
N GLY A 9 13.57 10.78 9.49
CA GLY A 9 12.51 10.56 10.49
C GLY A 9 11.22 9.97 9.90
N PRO A 10 10.26 9.58 10.77
CA PRO A 10 9.00 8.99 10.34
C PRO A 10 8.15 9.98 9.53
N VAL A 11 7.47 9.49 8.50
CA VAL A 11 6.46 10.24 7.74
C VAL A 11 5.07 9.76 8.16
N SER A 12 4.25 10.69 8.68
CA SER A 12 2.88 10.39 9.08
C SER A 12 2.02 10.12 7.85
N THR A 13 1.23 9.03 7.87
CA THR A 13 0.22 8.79 6.82
C THR A 13 -1.04 9.61 7.02
N HIS A 14 -1.32 10.11 8.24
CA HIS A 14 -2.60 10.72 8.61
C HIS A 14 -3.84 9.80 8.49
N GLN A 15 -3.63 8.52 8.21
CA GLN A 15 -4.70 7.56 7.92
C GLN A 15 -4.92 6.52 9.04
N GLY A 16 -4.03 6.47 10.05
CA GLY A 16 -4.16 5.59 11.21
C GLY A 16 -3.82 4.12 10.96
N ALA A 17 -3.15 3.49 11.94
CA ALA A 17 -2.80 2.06 11.95
C ALA A 17 -2.16 1.52 10.64
N PRO A 18 -1.01 2.08 10.20
CA PRO A 18 -0.26 1.48 9.10
C PRO A 18 0.13 0.04 9.48
N CYS A 19 -0.27 -0.94 8.66
CA CYS A 19 -0.17 -2.36 9.03
C CYS A 19 0.78 -3.16 8.14
N TRP A 20 0.87 -2.82 6.85
CA TRP A 20 1.70 -3.53 5.90
C TRP A 20 2.30 -2.56 4.89
N ALA A 21 3.56 -2.77 4.51
CA ALA A 21 4.26 -1.94 3.55
C ALA A 21 4.92 -2.79 2.46
N VAL A 22 4.90 -2.27 1.23
CA VAL A 22 5.55 -2.86 0.06
C VAL A 22 6.29 -1.78 -0.72
N VAL A 23 7.38 -2.15 -1.39
CA VAL A 23 8.21 -1.25 -2.21
C VAL A 23 8.28 -1.81 -3.63
N THR A 24 8.23 -0.93 -4.63
CA THR A 24 8.37 -1.34 -6.03
C THR A 24 9.76 -1.90 -6.31
N ALA A 25 9.86 -2.77 -7.31
CA ALA A 25 11.11 -3.45 -7.65
C ALA A 25 12.26 -2.47 -8.02
N ASP A 26 11.92 -1.29 -8.55
CA ASP A 26 12.88 -0.22 -8.85
C ASP A 26 13.23 0.66 -7.65
N GLY A 27 12.62 0.41 -6.49
CA GLY A 27 12.88 1.12 -5.24
C GLY A 27 12.37 2.55 -5.18
N ARG A 28 11.57 3.01 -6.15
CA ARG A 28 11.16 4.42 -6.28
C ARG A 28 9.85 4.76 -5.58
N LEU A 29 9.01 3.77 -5.34
CA LEU A 29 7.70 3.96 -4.73
C LEU A 29 7.51 2.96 -3.58
N GLY A 30 6.91 3.45 -2.49
CA GLY A 30 6.46 2.64 -1.38
C GLY A 30 4.95 2.80 -1.20
N PHE A 31 4.29 1.75 -0.71
CA PHE A 31 2.87 1.79 -0.38
C PHE A 31 2.65 1.22 1.01
N THR A 32 1.66 1.76 1.72
CA THR A 32 1.23 1.23 3.01
C THR A 32 -0.28 1.09 3.05
N GLY A 33 -0.76 -0.06 3.48
CA GLY A 33 -2.15 -0.29 3.85
C GLY A 33 -2.41 0.29 5.24
N ASN A 34 -3.43 1.13 5.36
CA ASN A 34 -3.86 1.71 6.62
C ASN A 34 -5.10 0.97 7.11
N GLY A 35 -5.07 0.46 8.35
CA GLY A 35 -6.15 -0.34 8.92
C GLY A 35 -7.52 0.36 8.92
N ALA A 36 -7.53 1.70 8.90
CA ALA A 36 -8.75 2.50 8.76
C ALA A 36 -9.44 2.39 7.40
N GLY A 37 -8.81 1.75 6.40
CA GLY A 37 -9.44 1.50 5.09
C GLY A 37 -8.91 2.36 3.95
N SER A 38 -7.65 2.76 3.98
CA SER A 38 -7.00 3.52 2.90
C SER A 38 -5.60 3.02 2.58
N VAL A 39 -5.04 3.46 1.45
CA VAL A 39 -3.65 3.22 1.06
C VAL A 39 -2.92 4.55 0.96
N SER A 40 -1.71 4.62 1.50
CA SER A 40 -0.78 5.74 1.30
C SER A 40 0.31 5.34 0.31
N ALA A 41 0.61 6.19 -0.66
CA ALA A 41 1.78 6.07 -1.52
C ALA A 41 2.89 7.06 -1.10
N PHE A 42 4.13 6.61 -1.25
CA PHE A 42 5.33 7.37 -0.95
C PHE A 42 6.28 7.36 -2.15
N ALA A 43 6.84 8.52 -2.50
CA ALA A 43 8.02 8.60 -3.34
C ALA A 43 9.27 8.35 -2.49
N ILE A 44 10.20 7.55 -3.00
CA ILE A 44 11.46 7.19 -2.37
C ILE A 44 12.60 7.78 -3.19
N ALA A 45 13.36 8.69 -2.59
CA ALA A 45 14.52 9.31 -3.21
C ALA A 45 15.72 8.33 -3.25
N PRO A 46 16.74 8.59 -4.11
CA PRO A 46 17.91 7.71 -4.23
C PRO A 46 18.71 7.52 -2.94
N ASP A 47 18.63 8.47 -2.01
CA ASP A 47 19.24 8.39 -0.68
C ASP A 47 18.39 7.60 0.33
N GLY A 48 17.18 7.20 -0.05
CA GLY A 48 16.21 6.47 0.77
C GLY A 48 15.21 7.36 1.52
N ALA A 49 15.29 8.68 1.38
CA ALA A 49 14.30 9.58 1.98
C ALA A 49 12.93 9.37 1.35
N ILE A 50 11.88 9.29 2.18
CA ILE A 50 10.51 9.07 1.72
C ILE A 50 9.65 10.33 1.90
N SER A 51 8.71 10.54 0.98
CA SER A 51 7.72 11.63 1.05
C SER A 51 6.37 11.15 0.53
N LEU A 52 5.27 11.68 1.07
CA LEU A 52 3.94 11.32 0.59
C LEU A 52 3.73 11.80 -0.85
N VAL A 53 3.12 10.93 -1.67
CA VAL A 53 2.63 11.32 -3.01
C VAL A 53 1.43 12.26 -2.87
N ASP A 54 0.46 11.89 -2.03
CA ASP A 54 -0.69 12.72 -1.69
C ASP A 54 -0.51 13.33 -0.30
N ALA A 55 -0.57 14.66 -0.17
CA ALA A 55 -0.28 15.35 1.10
C ALA A 55 -1.19 14.93 2.28
N ASN A 56 -2.40 14.43 2.00
CA ASN A 56 -3.31 13.90 3.01
C ASN A 56 -3.06 12.41 3.36
N GLY A 57 -2.10 11.78 2.68
CA GLY A 57 -1.73 10.38 2.77
C GLY A 57 -2.78 9.38 2.29
N GLY A 58 -3.86 9.82 1.65
CA GLY A 58 -4.95 8.98 1.17
C GLY A 58 -4.93 8.79 -0.34
N THR A 59 -3.99 8.00 -0.86
CA THR A 59 -3.85 7.73 -2.30
C THR A 59 -4.98 6.84 -2.83
N ALA A 60 -5.53 5.95 -2.00
CA ALA A 60 -6.79 5.25 -2.32
C ALA A 60 -7.65 5.09 -1.07
N LEU A 61 -8.97 5.24 -1.23
CA LEU A 61 -9.97 5.03 -0.19
C LEU A 61 -10.79 3.78 -0.50
N ILE A 62 -10.84 2.85 0.44
CA ILE A 62 -11.51 1.55 0.30
C ILE A 62 -12.70 1.45 1.25
N GLY A 63 -12.57 1.97 2.47
CA GLY A 63 -13.68 2.13 3.41
C GLY A 63 -13.39 1.58 4.80
N ALA A 64 -13.00 0.32 4.94
CA ALA A 64 -12.69 -0.25 6.26
C ALA A 64 -11.81 -1.50 6.23
N GLY A 65 -10.90 -1.59 7.20
CA GLY A 65 -10.22 -2.83 7.59
C GLY A 65 -9.36 -3.42 6.48
N ILE A 66 -8.22 -2.80 6.21
CA ILE A 66 -7.18 -3.39 5.36
C ILE A 66 -6.28 -4.26 6.23
N ASN A 67 -6.09 -5.51 5.82
CA ASN A 67 -5.22 -6.44 6.54
C ASN A 67 -3.85 -6.62 5.87
N ASP A 68 -3.81 -6.56 4.53
CA ASP A 68 -2.61 -6.85 3.77
C ASP A 68 -2.63 -6.14 2.39
N ILE A 69 -1.45 -5.87 1.85
CA ILE A 69 -1.25 -5.36 0.49
C ILE A 69 -0.10 -6.08 -0.21
N ALA A 70 -0.22 -6.28 -1.53
CA ALA A 70 0.81 -6.93 -2.32
C ALA A 70 0.97 -6.26 -3.69
N LEU A 71 2.22 -6.13 -4.16
CA LEU A 71 2.53 -5.72 -5.53
C LEU A 71 2.67 -6.94 -6.43
N SER A 72 2.22 -6.83 -7.69
CA SER A 72 2.64 -7.76 -8.74
C SER A 72 4.16 -7.73 -8.92
N HIS A 73 4.75 -8.80 -9.48
CA HIS A 73 6.21 -8.90 -9.61
C HIS A 73 6.83 -7.75 -10.41
N ASN A 74 6.13 -7.29 -11.45
CA ASN A 74 6.52 -6.14 -12.26
C ASN A 74 6.14 -4.78 -11.66
N SER A 75 5.61 -4.75 -10.43
CA SER A 75 5.17 -3.55 -9.70
C SER A 75 4.12 -2.70 -10.41
N ARG A 76 3.42 -3.25 -11.42
CA ARG A 76 2.40 -2.51 -12.19
C ARG A 76 1.03 -2.53 -11.54
N TYR A 77 0.80 -3.46 -10.61
CA TYR A 77 -0.47 -3.61 -9.93
C TYR A 77 -0.26 -3.70 -8.42
N LEU A 78 -1.12 -3.02 -7.67
CA LEU A 78 -1.24 -3.12 -6.23
C LEU A 78 -2.57 -3.79 -5.90
N TYR A 79 -2.51 -4.79 -5.03
CA TYR A 79 -3.68 -5.51 -4.53
C TYR A 79 -3.84 -5.23 -3.04
N VAL A 80 -5.08 -5.00 -2.62
CA VAL A 80 -5.40 -4.64 -1.24
C VAL A 80 -6.47 -5.57 -0.71
N LEU A 81 -6.15 -6.29 0.38
CA LEU A 81 -7.08 -7.19 1.04
C LEU A 81 -7.91 -6.41 2.08
N GLN A 82 -9.18 -6.19 1.74
CA GLN A 82 -10.18 -5.66 2.64
C GLN A 82 -10.82 -6.80 3.44
N THR A 83 -10.69 -6.76 4.76
CA THR A 83 -11.34 -7.67 5.70
C THR A 83 -12.38 -6.99 6.59
N GLY A 84 -12.42 -5.65 6.62
CA GLY A 84 -13.48 -4.89 7.28
C GLY A 84 -14.74 -4.84 6.44
N GLY A 85 -15.79 -5.58 6.81
CA GLY A 85 -17.05 -5.64 6.06
C GLY A 85 -17.07 -6.76 5.01
N ALA A 86 -17.56 -6.46 3.80
CA ALA A 86 -17.61 -7.42 2.70
C ALA A 86 -16.19 -7.70 2.17
N GLN A 87 -15.68 -8.91 2.42
CA GLN A 87 -14.31 -9.27 2.06
C GLN A 87 -14.10 -9.24 0.54
N ALA A 88 -13.06 -8.50 0.14
CA ALA A 88 -12.69 -8.33 -1.25
C ALA A 88 -11.19 -8.04 -1.41
N ILE A 89 -10.66 -8.35 -2.59
CA ILE A 89 -9.37 -7.81 -3.05
C ILE A 89 -9.67 -6.65 -3.98
N HIS A 90 -9.15 -5.47 -3.65
CA HIS A 90 -9.19 -4.30 -4.53
C HIS A 90 -7.90 -4.25 -5.34
N ALA A 91 -8.02 -4.13 -6.66
CA ALA A 91 -6.87 -4.04 -7.55
C ALA A 91 -6.73 -2.61 -8.09
N PHE A 92 -5.48 -2.13 -8.15
CA PHE A 92 -5.12 -0.83 -8.69
C PHE A 92 -3.98 -0.98 -9.69
N ARG A 93 -4.02 -0.20 -10.78
CA ARG A 93 -2.86 0.04 -11.63
C ARG A 93 -1.99 1.12 -10.99
N VAL A 94 -0.69 0.85 -10.90
CA VAL A 94 0.32 1.78 -10.36
C VAL A 94 0.83 2.66 -11.49
N ALA A 95 0.65 3.97 -11.33
CA ALA A 95 1.25 4.99 -12.19
C ALA A 95 2.68 5.30 -11.74
N ALA A 96 3.47 5.89 -12.64
CA ALA A 96 4.89 6.16 -12.39
C ALA A 96 5.13 7.25 -11.31
N ASP A 97 4.12 8.08 -11.05
CA ASP A 97 4.09 9.09 -10.00
C ASP A 97 3.56 8.56 -8.65
N GLY A 98 3.21 7.28 -8.58
CA GLY A 98 2.68 6.65 -7.37
C GLY A 98 1.16 6.74 -7.21
N HIS A 99 0.45 7.42 -8.10
CA HIS A 99 -1.01 7.40 -8.07
C HIS A 99 -1.58 6.04 -8.49
N LEU A 100 -2.78 5.73 -7.98
CA LEU A 100 -3.45 4.46 -8.14
C LEU A 100 -4.74 4.62 -8.95
N THR A 101 -4.84 3.89 -10.07
CA THR A 101 -6.10 3.81 -10.84
C THR A 101 -6.85 2.54 -10.47
N PRO A 102 -8.11 2.61 -9.99
CA PRO A 102 -8.86 1.43 -9.60
C PRO A 102 -9.22 0.55 -10.81
N LEU A 103 -9.12 -0.76 -10.62
CA LEU A 103 -9.53 -1.78 -11.62
C LEU A 103 -10.79 -2.54 -11.18
N GLY A 104 -11.26 -2.27 -9.97
CA GLY A 104 -12.46 -2.88 -9.37
C GLY A 104 -12.13 -3.93 -8.31
N PRO A 105 -13.12 -4.25 -7.45
CA PRO A 105 -12.97 -5.27 -6.42
C PRO A 105 -13.29 -6.67 -6.95
N ILE A 106 -12.62 -7.67 -6.37
CA ILE A 106 -12.95 -9.09 -6.49
C ILE A 106 -13.56 -9.51 -5.15
N ALA A 107 -14.87 -9.69 -5.14
CA ALA A 107 -15.64 -10.05 -3.95
C ALA A 107 -15.80 -11.58 -3.79
N GLY A 108 -16.46 -12.00 -2.71
CA GLY A 108 -16.83 -13.41 -2.47
C GLY A 108 -15.74 -14.24 -1.79
N LEU A 109 -14.80 -13.58 -1.12
CA LEU A 109 -13.76 -14.29 -0.36
C LEU A 109 -14.35 -14.98 0.89
N PRO A 110 -13.84 -16.16 1.27
CA PRO A 110 -14.26 -16.84 2.49
C PRO A 110 -14.03 -15.98 3.73
N ALA A 111 -14.89 -16.14 4.73
CA ALA A 111 -14.73 -15.43 5.99
C ALA A 111 -13.42 -15.78 6.69
N GLY A 112 -12.71 -14.76 7.18
CA GLY A 112 -11.45 -14.93 7.88
C GLY A 112 -10.23 -15.06 6.96
N THR A 113 -10.37 -14.70 5.67
CA THR A 113 -9.24 -14.61 4.73
C THR A 113 -8.18 -13.68 5.29
N ARG A 114 -6.93 -14.15 5.29
CA ARG A 114 -5.75 -13.43 5.79
C ARG A 114 -4.57 -13.72 4.88
N GLY A 115 -3.70 -12.73 4.75
CA GLY A 115 -2.53 -12.81 3.89
C GLY A 115 -2.87 -12.65 2.42
N LEU A 116 -1.98 -11.98 1.69
CA LEU A 116 -2.09 -11.75 0.26
C LEU A 116 -0.70 -11.86 -0.36
N ALA A 117 -0.59 -12.67 -1.41
CA ALA A 117 0.62 -12.74 -2.23
C ALA A 117 0.23 -12.49 -3.68
N ALA A 118 1.06 -11.72 -4.37
CA ALA A 118 0.90 -11.41 -5.79
C ALA A 118 2.17 -11.79 -6.55
N ARG A 119 1.98 -12.02 -7.84
CA ARG A 119 3.01 -12.37 -8.82
C ARG A 119 2.88 -11.44 -10.02
#